data_AF-A0A841JEJ9-F1
#
_entry.id   AF-A0A841JEJ9-F1
#
_cell.length_a   1.000
_cell.length_b   1.000
_cell.length_c   1.000
_cell.angle_alpha   90.00
_cell.angle_beta   90.00
_cell.angle_gamma   90.00
#
_symmetry.space_group_name_H-M   'P 1'
#
loop_
_entity.id
_entity.type
_entity.pdbx_description
1 polymer ?
#
loop_
_entity_poly.entity_id
_entity_poly.type
_entity_poly.pdbx_seq_one_letter_code
_entity_poly.pdbx_strand_id
1 'polypeptide(L)'
;MSRAKIPQLTETTVLTQCRRRCCLCYGLDADSRIKHGQIAHLDQNPNNNKIDNLIFLCFDHHNQYDSITSQSKGLTPSEVKYYKKELFDHINAIWNITAQRPVTIDLITGLYSRNSETASAELEIILFNGNQVKVKGFALYGKTSPRGPNIGDLDFISTINNNNMIMFEDNIHTNKYSITIELFEDKIKVEEKYEPNYFAYFGAGVSFGGVLLKQNKD
;
A
#
# COMPACT_ATOMS: atom_id res chain seq x y z
N MET A 1 -13.26 37.03 -23.11
CA MET A 1 -14.18 35.91 -23.41
C MET A 1 -14.30 35.05 -22.17
N SER A 2 -15.51 34.70 -21.74
CA SER A 2 -15.72 33.86 -20.55
C SER A 2 -15.09 32.49 -20.80
N ARG A 3 -14.11 32.11 -19.98
CA ARG A 3 -13.48 30.79 -20.01
C ARG A 3 -14.57 29.73 -19.95
N ALA A 4 -14.66 28.86 -20.97
CA ALA A 4 -15.55 27.71 -20.91
C ALA A 4 -15.19 26.92 -19.64
N LYS A 5 -16.18 26.64 -18.80
CA LYS A 5 -15.92 25.91 -17.57
C LYS A 5 -15.43 24.51 -17.93
N ILE A 6 -14.30 24.12 -17.35
CA ILE A 6 -13.86 22.73 -17.41
C ILE A 6 -14.94 21.89 -16.73
N PRO A 7 -15.42 20.78 -17.33
CA PRO A 7 -16.38 19.91 -16.66
C PRO A 7 -15.82 19.45 -15.31
N GLN A 8 -16.66 19.45 -14.27
CA GLN A 8 -16.22 19.18 -12.90
C GLN A 8 -15.51 17.82 -12.75
N LEU A 9 -15.97 16.79 -13.46
CA LEU A 9 -15.32 15.48 -13.48
C LEU A 9 -13.91 15.55 -14.09
N THR A 10 -13.75 16.30 -15.19
CA THR A 10 -12.45 16.49 -15.86
C THR A 10 -11.48 17.26 -14.96
N GLU A 11 -11.94 18.33 -14.32
CA GLU A 11 -11.15 19.09 -13.33
C GLU A 11 -10.72 18.19 -12.16
N THR A 12 -11.66 17.42 -11.60
CA THR A 12 -11.39 16.48 -10.52
C THR A 12 -10.32 15.46 -10.93
N THR A 13 -10.42 14.89 -12.14
CA THR A 13 -9.44 13.94 -12.67
C THR A 13 -8.05 14.56 -12.78
N VAL A 14 -7.92 15.76 -13.34
CA VAL A 14 -6.61 16.44 -13.49
C VAL A 14 -5.98 16.73 -12.12
N LEU A 15 -6.76 17.26 -11.17
CA LEU A 15 -6.26 17.62 -9.83
C LEU A 15 -5.86 16.39 -8.99
N THR A 16 -6.59 15.28 -9.12
CA THR A 16 -6.30 14.04 -8.40
C THR A 16 -5.12 13.28 -8.99
N GLN A 17 -4.98 13.23 -10.32
CA GLN A 17 -3.83 12.59 -10.99
C GLN A 17 -2.50 13.24 -10.60
N CYS A 18 -2.44 14.57 -10.57
CA CYS A 18 -1.23 15.28 -10.12
C CYS A 18 -1.12 15.41 -8.60
N ARG A 19 -2.15 15.02 -7.84
CA ARG A 19 -2.28 15.26 -6.39
C ARG A 19 -1.92 16.70 -5.99
N ARG A 20 -2.40 17.68 -6.76
CA ARG A 20 -2.08 19.12 -6.60
C ARG A 20 -0.58 19.44 -6.53
N ARG A 21 0.26 18.71 -7.24
CA ARG A 21 1.70 19.00 -7.42
C ARG A 21 1.95 19.58 -8.79
N CYS A 22 2.82 20.58 -8.86
CA CYS A 22 3.22 21.18 -10.12
C CYS A 22 4.33 20.33 -10.75
N CYS A 23 4.16 19.93 -12.01
CA CYS A 23 5.16 19.12 -12.71
C CYS A 23 6.48 19.85 -12.92
N LEU A 24 6.46 21.17 -13.09
CA LEU A 24 7.67 21.98 -13.28
C LEU A 24 8.48 22.14 -12.00
N CYS A 25 7.83 22.41 -10.85
CA CYS A 25 8.52 22.39 -9.55
C CYS A 25 9.21 21.04 -9.28
N TYR A 26 8.54 19.95 -9.64
CA TYR A 26 9.11 18.62 -9.49
C TYR A 26 10.28 18.38 -10.46
N GLY A 27 10.09 18.66 -11.75
CA GLY A 27 11.09 18.38 -12.78
C GLY A 27 12.33 19.26 -12.74
N LEU A 28 12.20 20.49 -12.25
CA LEU A 28 13.31 21.45 -12.19
C LEU A 28 14.02 21.42 -10.83
N ASP A 29 13.27 21.27 -9.73
CA ASP A 29 13.79 21.45 -8.37
C ASP A 29 13.59 20.23 -7.45
N ALA A 30 13.08 19.11 -7.98
CA ALA A 30 12.65 17.94 -7.20
C ALA A 30 11.60 18.27 -6.10
N ASP A 31 10.90 19.39 -6.22
CA ASP A 31 9.93 19.84 -5.23
C ASP A 31 8.58 19.15 -5.42
N SER A 32 8.36 18.12 -4.59
CA SER A 32 7.15 17.30 -4.57
C SER A 32 6.07 17.78 -3.58
N ARG A 33 6.18 19.00 -3.04
CA ARG A 33 5.16 19.56 -2.12
C ARG A 33 3.86 19.90 -2.86
N ILE A 34 2.74 19.85 -2.13
CA ILE A 34 1.45 20.33 -2.63
C ILE A 34 1.55 21.83 -2.91
N LYS A 35 0.95 22.28 -4.01
CA LYS A 35 1.02 23.66 -4.47
C LYS A 35 -0.36 24.31 -4.52
N HIS A 36 -0.37 25.63 -4.33
CA HIS A 36 -1.47 26.49 -4.73
C HIS A 36 -1.29 26.84 -6.22
N GLY A 37 -2.35 26.69 -7.01
CA GLY A 37 -2.23 26.78 -8.46
C GLY A 37 -3.55 26.59 -9.19
N GLN A 38 -3.47 26.51 -10.51
CA GLN A 38 -4.59 26.43 -11.44
C GLN A 38 -4.33 25.43 -12.56
N ILE A 39 -5.41 25.00 -13.24
CA ILE A 39 -5.31 24.19 -14.45
C ILE A 39 -5.08 25.12 -15.65
N ALA A 40 -4.04 24.82 -16.44
CA ALA A 40 -3.73 25.42 -17.72
C ALA A 40 -4.07 24.46 -18.88
N HIS A 41 -4.33 25.03 -20.04
CA HIS A 41 -4.50 24.32 -21.31
C HIS A 41 -3.18 24.36 -22.08
N LEU A 42 -2.62 23.19 -22.42
CA LEU A 42 -1.30 23.09 -23.05
C LEU A 42 -1.23 23.67 -24.47
N ASP A 43 -2.38 23.73 -25.15
CA ASP A 43 -2.53 24.37 -26.46
C ASP A 43 -3.04 25.81 -26.36
N GLN A 44 -3.17 26.35 -25.14
CA GLN A 44 -3.74 27.67 -24.84
C GLN A 44 -5.18 27.88 -25.36
N ASN A 45 -5.87 26.81 -25.76
CA ASN A 45 -7.26 26.86 -26.21
C ASN A 45 -8.21 26.49 -25.06
N PRO A 46 -8.94 27.46 -24.48
CA PRO A 46 -9.82 27.22 -23.33
C PRO A 46 -11.00 26.28 -23.63
N ASN A 47 -11.29 25.99 -24.91
CA ASN A 47 -12.34 25.07 -25.31
C ASN A 47 -11.86 23.61 -25.43
N ASN A 48 -10.54 23.36 -25.43
CA ASN A 48 -9.99 22.01 -25.54
C ASN A 48 -9.82 21.35 -24.17
N ASN A 49 -10.93 20.88 -23.61
CA ASN A 49 -10.97 20.26 -22.28
C ASN A 49 -10.59 18.76 -22.27
N LYS A 50 -9.83 18.29 -23.28
CA LYS A 50 -9.30 16.92 -23.26
C LYS A 50 -8.28 16.78 -22.11
N ILE A 51 -8.34 15.67 -21.38
CA ILE A 51 -7.52 15.45 -20.18
C ILE A 51 -6.01 15.53 -20.48
N ASP A 52 -5.58 15.01 -21.63
CA ASP A 52 -4.19 15.05 -22.08
C ASP A 52 -3.69 16.49 -22.33
N ASN A 53 -4.59 17.39 -22.75
CA ASN A 53 -4.35 18.81 -22.96
C ASN A 53 -4.37 19.67 -21.68
N LEU A 54 -4.87 19.15 -20.56
CA LEU A 54 -4.96 19.89 -19.30
C LEU A 54 -3.78 19.58 -18.37
N ILE A 55 -3.30 20.58 -17.64
CA ILE A 55 -2.22 20.43 -16.66
C ILE A 55 -2.42 21.34 -15.46
N PHE A 56 -2.19 20.83 -14.25
CA PHE A 56 -2.13 21.67 -13.06
C PHE A 56 -0.72 22.24 -12.87
N LEU A 57 -0.63 23.57 -12.68
CA LEU A 57 0.62 24.27 -12.39
C LEU A 57 0.44 25.15 -11.14
N CYS A 58 1.51 25.33 -10.35
CA CYS A 58 1.50 26.35 -9.30
C CYS A 58 1.40 27.74 -9.94
N PHE A 59 0.95 28.75 -9.18
CA PHE A 59 0.76 30.09 -9.76
C PHE A 59 2.01 30.65 -10.42
N ASP A 60 3.20 30.44 -9.85
CA ASP A 60 4.46 30.93 -10.42
C ASP A 60 4.72 30.35 -11.81
N HIS A 61 4.66 29.03 -11.93
CA HIS A 61 4.86 28.34 -13.20
C HIS A 61 3.69 28.49 -14.17
N HIS A 62 2.46 28.65 -13.67
CA HIS A 62 1.29 28.97 -14.50
C HIS A 62 1.47 30.33 -15.17
N ASN A 63 1.88 31.34 -14.40
CA ASN A 63 2.15 32.67 -14.93
C ASN A 63 3.30 32.65 -15.93
N GLN A 64 4.39 31.93 -15.62
CA GLN A 64 5.53 31.80 -16.54
C GLN A 64 5.15 31.09 -17.85
N TYR A 65 4.29 30.07 -17.78
CA TYR A 65 3.83 29.32 -18.95
C TYR A 65 2.90 30.14 -19.85
N ASP A 66 1.99 30.92 -19.26
CA ASP A 66 1.07 31.78 -20.01
C ASP A 66 1.73 33.08 -20.51
N SER A 67 2.91 33.42 -19.98
CA SER A 67 3.62 34.65 -20.36
C SER A 67 4.46 34.48 -21.62
N ILE A 68 4.43 35.50 -22.48
CA ILE A 68 5.36 35.64 -23.60
C ILE A 68 6.45 36.63 -23.18
N THR A 69 7.69 36.15 -23.02
CA THR A 69 8.84 37.01 -22.66
C THR A 69 9.75 37.21 -23.87
N SER A 70 10.24 38.44 -24.08
CA SER A 70 11.20 38.74 -25.16
C SER A 70 12.67 38.49 -24.79
N GLN A 71 12.97 38.33 -23.49
CA GLN A 71 14.35 38.25 -22.98
C GLN A 71 14.77 36.82 -22.62
N SER A 72 13.85 36.01 -22.07
CA SER A 72 14.07 34.61 -21.73
C SER A 72 13.33 33.67 -22.68
N LYS A 73 13.82 32.44 -22.79
CA LYS A 73 13.00 31.37 -23.38
C LYS A 73 11.89 31.01 -22.39
N GLY A 74 10.65 31.16 -22.82
CA GLY A 74 9.49 30.71 -22.05
C GLY A 74 9.39 29.19 -21.99
N LEU A 75 8.54 28.71 -21.09
CA LEU A 75 8.24 27.28 -20.95
C LEU A 75 7.44 26.80 -22.17
N THR A 76 7.92 25.75 -22.83
CA THR A 76 7.24 25.19 -24.00
C THR A 76 6.23 24.11 -23.59
N PRO A 77 5.15 23.88 -24.39
CA PRO A 77 4.25 22.75 -24.16
C PRO A 77 4.97 21.41 -24.12
N SER A 78 6.07 21.25 -24.88
CA SER A 78 6.88 20.03 -24.90
C SER A 78 7.61 19.80 -23.57
N GLU A 79 8.22 20.83 -22.99
CA GLU A 79 8.84 20.74 -21.66
C GLU A 79 7.80 20.42 -20.59
N VAL A 80 6.66 21.11 -20.61
CA VAL A 80 5.57 20.83 -19.65
C VAL A 80 5.05 19.40 -19.78
N LYS A 81 4.93 18.86 -21.01
CA LYS A 81 4.55 17.45 -21.24
C LYS A 81 5.59 16.48 -20.72
N TYR A 82 6.88 16.77 -20.94
CA TYR A 82 7.98 15.95 -20.44
C TYR A 82 7.93 15.86 -18.92
N TYR A 83 7.91 17.01 -18.23
CA TYR A 83 7.86 17.04 -16.77
C TYR A 83 6.53 16.55 -16.20
N LYS A 84 5.41 16.73 -16.92
CA LYS A 84 4.11 16.11 -16.56
C LYS A 84 4.26 14.58 -16.53
N LYS A 85 4.90 14.00 -17.54
CA LYS A 85 5.18 12.57 -17.59
C LYS A 85 6.07 12.15 -16.42
N GLU A 86 7.17 12.87 -16.14
CA GLU A 86 8.05 12.54 -15.02
C GLU A 86 7.35 12.63 -13.66
N LEU A 87 6.57 13.69 -13.42
CA LEU A 87 5.77 13.80 -12.19
C LEU A 87 4.76 12.64 -12.11
N PHE A 88 4.09 12.30 -13.21
CA PHE A 88 3.12 11.21 -13.22
C PHE A 88 3.80 9.87 -13.00
N ASP A 89 4.97 9.62 -13.59
CA ASP A 89 5.75 8.42 -13.36
C ASP A 89 6.21 8.34 -11.91
N HIS A 90 6.61 9.45 -11.30
CA HIS A 90 6.98 9.52 -9.88
C HIS A 90 5.78 9.33 -8.95
N ILE A 91 4.65 9.98 -9.25
CA ILE A 91 3.40 9.77 -8.51
C ILE A 91 2.96 8.32 -8.68
N ASN A 92 3.00 7.78 -9.89
CA ASN A 92 2.70 6.38 -10.15
C ASN A 92 3.75 5.47 -9.50
N ALA A 93 5.00 5.85 -9.33
CA ALA A 93 5.96 5.02 -8.61
C ALA A 93 5.62 5.02 -7.12
N ILE A 94 5.55 6.19 -6.47
CA ILE A 94 5.21 6.30 -5.04
C ILE A 94 3.83 5.72 -4.74
N TRP A 95 2.87 5.97 -5.63
CA TRP A 95 1.47 5.69 -5.41
C TRP A 95 0.89 4.55 -6.20
N ASN A 96 1.59 3.97 -7.18
CA ASN A 96 1.39 2.56 -7.59
C ASN A 96 2.20 1.62 -6.71
N ILE A 97 3.25 2.07 -6.00
CA ILE A 97 3.64 1.39 -4.74
C ILE A 97 2.49 1.49 -3.72
N THR A 98 1.57 2.45 -3.86
CA THR A 98 0.35 2.58 -3.03
C THR A 98 -0.94 2.06 -3.71
N ALA A 99 -0.94 1.70 -5.00
CA ALA A 99 -2.10 1.21 -5.78
C ALA A 99 -1.88 -0.23 -6.31
N GLN A 100 -0.66 -0.75 -6.18
CA GLN A 100 -0.37 -2.17 -5.93
C GLN A 100 -0.20 -2.45 -4.43
N ARG A 101 -0.50 -1.49 -3.55
CA ARG A 101 -0.97 -1.84 -2.21
C ARG A 101 -2.46 -2.10 -2.35
N PRO A 102 -2.97 -3.29 -1.97
CA PRO A 102 -4.31 -3.29 -1.42
C PRO A 102 -4.26 -2.23 -0.32
N VAL A 103 -5.00 -1.15 -0.48
CA VAL A 103 -5.43 -0.39 0.69
C VAL A 103 -6.34 -1.36 1.41
N THR A 104 -5.74 -2.23 2.23
CA THR A 104 -6.39 -2.64 3.44
C THR A 104 -6.61 -1.33 4.18
N ILE A 105 -7.82 -0.76 4.03
CA ILE A 105 -8.56 -0.28 5.21
C ILE A 105 -8.19 -1.27 6.32
N ASP A 106 -7.89 -0.82 7.53
CA ASP A 106 -7.42 -1.55 8.72
C ASP A 106 -8.27 -2.80 9.10
N LEU A 107 -8.49 -3.68 8.12
CA LEU A 107 -9.35 -4.84 8.01
C LEU A 107 -8.52 -6.09 8.22
N ILE A 108 -7.21 -6.01 7.99
CA ILE A 108 -6.28 -7.08 8.33
C ILE A 108 -5.70 -6.92 9.74
N THR A 109 -5.70 -5.71 10.30
CA THR A 109 -5.33 -5.56 11.70
C THR A 109 -6.44 -6.13 12.55
N GLY A 110 -6.06 -6.99 13.48
CA GLY A 110 -7.01 -7.64 14.37
C GLY A 110 -6.45 -8.91 14.97
N LEU A 111 -7.25 -9.45 15.88
CA LEU A 111 -7.05 -10.76 16.46
C LEU A 111 -7.81 -11.77 15.60
N TYR A 112 -7.10 -12.80 15.15
CA TYR A 112 -7.66 -13.93 14.44
C TYR A 112 -7.53 -15.14 15.34
N SER A 113 -8.59 -15.92 15.49
CA SER A 113 -8.53 -17.10 16.32
C SER A 113 -9.24 -18.29 15.70
N ARG A 114 -8.78 -19.46 16.13
CA ARG A 114 -9.46 -20.74 15.99
C ARG A 114 -9.42 -21.41 17.34
N ASN A 115 -10.57 -21.94 17.74
CA ASN A 115 -10.69 -22.67 19.00
C ASN A 115 -11.41 -23.99 18.75
N SER A 116 -10.82 -25.10 19.21
CA SER A 116 -11.45 -26.42 19.26
C SER A 116 -11.40 -26.96 20.68
N GLU A 117 -11.94 -28.15 20.94
CA GLU A 117 -11.86 -28.76 22.28
C GLU A 117 -10.40 -29.02 22.69
N THR A 118 -9.58 -29.52 21.77
CA THR A 118 -8.22 -30.00 22.07
C THR A 118 -7.13 -29.01 21.69
N ALA A 119 -7.40 -28.00 20.87
CA ALA A 119 -6.40 -27.05 20.39
C ALA A 119 -6.97 -25.63 20.23
N SER A 120 -6.09 -24.63 20.20
CA SER A 120 -6.42 -23.27 19.80
C SER A 120 -5.23 -22.61 19.14
N ALA A 121 -5.50 -21.62 18.29
CA ALA A 121 -4.48 -20.76 17.71
C ALA A 121 -5.03 -19.36 17.61
N GLU A 122 -4.22 -18.39 18.01
CA GLU A 122 -4.50 -16.97 17.97
C GLU A 122 -3.35 -16.28 17.25
N LEU A 123 -3.68 -15.37 16.34
CA LEU A 123 -2.74 -14.51 15.63
C LEU A 123 -3.24 -13.06 15.70
N GLU A 124 -2.45 -12.20 16.32
CA GLU A 124 -2.62 -10.75 16.25
C GLU A 124 -1.76 -10.23 15.10
N ILE A 125 -2.40 -9.64 14.10
CA ILE A 125 -1.73 -8.96 12.98
C ILE A 125 -1.88 -7.46 13.20
N ILE A 126 -0.77 -6.73 13.16
CA ILE A 126 -0.73 -5.27 13.28
C ILE A 126 -0.02 -4.71 12.06
N LEU A 127 -0.76 -3.99 11.21
CA LEU A 127 -0.18 -3.27 10.08
C LEU A 127 0.54 -2.01 10.55
N PHE A 128 1.80 -1.83 10.15
CA PHE A 128 2.54 -0.60 10.37
C PHE A 128 3.38 -0.24 9.13
N ASN A 129 3.66 1.05 8.91
CA ASN A 129 4.48 1.50 7.77
C ASN A 129 4.02 1.00 6.37
N GLY A 130 2.71 1.01 6.14
CA GLY A 130 2.10 0.78 4.83
C GLY A 130 1.96 -0.69 4.41
N ASN A 131 3.03 -1.48 4.40
CA ASN A 131 2.98 -2.93 4.13
C ASN A 131 3.80 -3.78 5.09
N GLN A 132 4.41 -3.18 6.12
CA GLN A 132 5.06 -3.96 7.17
C GLN A 132 4.01 -4.44 8.17
N VAL A 133 4.15 -5.65 8.67
CA VAL A 133 3.24 -6.22 9.65
C VAL A 133 4.03 -6.76 10.82
N LYS A 134 3.49 -6.57 12.02
CA LYS A 134 3.90 -7.31 13.21
C LYS A 134 2.89 -8.43 13.37
N VAL A 135 3.38 -9.65 13.46
CA VAL A 135 2.55 -10.82 13.72
C VAL A 135 2.96 -11.39 15.06
N LYS A 136 2.01 -11.45 15.98
CA LYS A 136 2.14 -12.16 17.24
C LYS A 136 1.20 -13.34 17.25
N GLY A 137 1.62 -14.45 17.80
CA GLY A 137 0.82 -15.66 17.84
C GLY A 137 0.94 -16.41 19.15
N PHE A 138 -0.14 -17.05 19.53
CA PHE A 138 -0.19 -18.02 20.61
C PHE A 138 -1.00 -19.25 20.19
N ALA A 139 -0.46 -20.44 20.33
CA ALA A 139 -1.14 -21.69 20.01
C ALA A 139 -1.05 -22.70 21.15
N LEU A 140 -2.15 -23.42 21.37
CA LEU A 140 -2.27 -24.49 22.34
C LEU A 140 -2.63 -25.81 21.67
N TYR A 141 -2.05 -26.89 22.15
CA TYR A 141 -2.46 -28.25 21.79
C TYR A 141 -2.55 -29.14 23.02
N GLY A 142 -3.55 -30.01 23.09
CA GLY A 142 -3.81 -30.85 24.24
C GLY A 142 -4.41 -30.09 25.42
N LYS A 143 -5.32 -29.14 25.18
CA LYS A 143 -5.97 -28.33 26.24
C LYS A 143 -6.68 -29.14 27.32
N THR A 144 -7.13 -30.34 26.98
CA THR A 144 -7.79 -31.30 27.89
C THR A 144 -6.82 -32.34 28.49
N SER A 145 -5.52 -32.25 28.17
CA SER A 145 -4.50 -33.15 28.70
C SER A 145 -4.32 -32.97 30.22
N PRO A 146 -4.22 -34.07 30.99
CA PRO A 146 -3.94 -33.98 32.43
C PRO A 146 -2.55 -33.40 32.76
N ARG A 147 -1.66 -33.31 31.77
CA ARG A 147 -0.31 -32.72 31.91
C ARG A 147 -0.25 -31.25 31.49
N GLY A 148 -1.40 -30.65 31.13
CA GLY A 148 -1.48 -29.32 30.54
C GLY A 148 -1.22 -29.33 29.02
N PRO A 149 -1.54 -28.22 28.35
CA PRO A 149 -1.32 -28.08 26.92
C PRO A 149 0.16 -27.86 26.58
N ASN A 150 0.55 -28.32 25.39
CA ASN A 150 1.73 -27.80 24.71
C ASN A 150 1.44 -26.38 24.21
N ILE A 151 2.45 -25.52 24.25
CA ILE A 151 2.31 -24.08 24.00
C ILE A 151 3.32 -23.65 22.93
N GLY A 152 2.87 -22.82 22.00
CA GLY A 152 3.71 -22.15 21.02
C GLY A 152 3.46 -20.66 20.96
N ASP A 153 4.53 -19.89 20.85
CA ASP A 153 4.49 -18.45 20.65
C ASP A 153 5.19 -18.05 19.35
N LEU A 154 4.60 -17.09 18.64
CA LEU A 154 5.18 -16.48 17.45
C LEU A 154 5.31 -14.99 17.69
N ASP A 155 6.45 -14.42 17.33
CA ASP A 155 6.58 -12.96 17.26
C ASP A 155 7.58 -12.53 16.18
N PHE A 156 7.08 -11.99 15.08
CA PHE A 156 7.93 -11.57 13.96
C PHE A 156 7.40 -10.34 13.24
N ILE A 157 8.31 -9.70 12.50
CA ILE A 157 8.00 -8.62 11.57
C ILE A 157 8.18 -9.15 10.16
N SER A 158 7.24 -8.87 9.28
CA SER A 158 7.33 -9.22 7.86
C SER A 158 6.67 -8.14 7.00
N THR A 159 6.58 -8.39 5.71
CA THR A 159 5.89 -7.53 4.74
C THR A 159 4.79 -8.29 4.03
N ILE A 160 3.66 -7.63 3.79
CA ILE A 160 2.61 -8.15 2.92
C ILE A 160 3.08 -8.01 1.47
N ASN A 161 3.06 -9.12 0.73
CA ASN A 161 3.40 -9.14 -0.69
C ASN A 161 2.17 -8.81 -1.58
N ASN A 162 2.40 -8.72 -2.89
CA ASN A 162 1.37 -8.36 -3.87
C ASN A 162 0.21 -9.38 -3.98
N ASN A 163 0.34 -10.57 -3.38
CA ASN A 163 -0.67 -11.61 -3.36
C ASN A 163 -1.39 -11.69 -2.00
N ASN A 164 -1.33 -10.64 -1.17
CA ASN A 164 -1.92 -10.62 0.18
C ASN A 164 -1.38 -11.71 1.11
N MET A 165 -0.11 -12.10 0.93
CA MET A 165 0.53 -13.10 1.79
C MET A 165 1.57 -12.45 2.70
N ILE A 166 1.63 -12.94 3.93
CA ILE A 166 2.71 -12.69 4.88
C ILE A 166 3.52 -13.99 4.96
N MET A 167 4.84 -13.87 4.86
CA MET A 167 5.73 -15.01 4.95
C MET A 167 6.75 -14.78 6.06
N PHE A 168 7.01 -15.83 6.84
CA PHE A 168 8.10 -15.86 7.80
C PHE A 168 8.82 -17.19 7.69
N GLU A 169 10.13 -17.15 7.76
CA GLU A 169 11.00 -18.31 7.79
C GLU A 169 11.98 -18.16 8.94
N ASP A 170 12.22 -19.25 9.64
CA ASP A 170 13.23 -19.33 10.68
C ASP A 170 14.02 -20.64 10.57
N ASN A 171 15.29 -20.59 10.93
CA ASN A 171 16.18 -21.74 10.91
C ASN A 171 16.63 -22.04 12.34
N ILE A 172 16.08 -23.10 12.92
CA ILE A 172 16.52 -23.60 14.22
C ILE A 172 17.36 -24.86 14.00
N HIS A 173 18.65 -24.73 14.22
CA HIS A 173 19.65 -25.79 13.99
C HIS A 173 19.61 -26.30 12.55
N THR A 174 19.22 -27.56 12.34
CA THR A 174 19.09 -28.20 11.02
C THR A 174 17.68 -28.16 10.47
N ASN A 175 16.72 -27.60 11.21
CA ASN A 175 15.33 -27.55 10.81
C ASN A 175 14.96 -26.15 10.30
N LYS A 176 14.23 -26.11 9.19
CA LYS A 176 13.61 -24.91 8.64
C LYS A 176 12.13 -24.92 8.99
N TYR A 177 11.67 -23.83 9.56
CA TYR A 177 10.26 -23.54 9.73
C TYR A 177 9.86 -22.43 8.79
N SER A 178 8.71 -22.58 8.15
CA SER A 178 8.07 -21.47 7.46
C SER A 178 6.57 -21.42 7.72
N ILE A 179 6.07 -20.20 7.82
CA ILE A 179 4.65 -19.90 7.95
C ILE A 179 4.27 -18.94 6.82
N THR A 180 3.19 -19.29 6.12
CA THR A 180 2.56 -18.43 5.11
C THR A 180 1.15 -18.12 5.58
N ILE A 181 0.80 -16.84 5.66
CA ILE A 181 -0.51 -16.35 6.06
C ILE A 181 -1.13 -15.64 4.87
N GLU A 182 -2.19 -16.22 4.32
CA GLU A 182 -3.01 -15.63 3.26
C GLU A 182 -4.15 -14.83 3.90
N LEU A 183 -4.26 -13.56 3.52
CA LEU A 183 -5.20 -12.61 4.12
C LEU A 183 -6.51 -12.54 3.32
N PHE A 184 -7.64 -12.66 4.03
CA PHE A 184 -9.00 -12.41 3.52
C PHE A 184 -9.68 -11.32 4.37
N GLU A 185 -10.86 -10.85 3.95
CA GLU A 185 -11.57 -9.76 4.65
C GLU A 185 -11.97 -10.12 6.10
N ASP A 186 -12.44 -11.35 6.34
CA ASP A 186 -13.01 -11.81 7.60
C ASP A 186 -12.23 -12.96 8.28
N LYS A 187 -11.16 -13.42 7.64
CA LYS A 187 -10.37 -14.58 8.06
C LYS A 187 -8.95 -14.55 7.51
N ILE A 188 -8.13 -15.44 8.04
CA ILE A 188 -6.81 -15.76 7.47
C ILE A 188 -6.70 -17.26 7.26
N LYS A 189 -5.92 -17.66 6.27
CA LYS A 189 -5.51 -19.05 6.07
C LYS A 189 -4.02 -19.15 6.32
N VAL A 190 -3.65 -20.02 7.25
CA VAL A 190 -2.26 -20.23 7.67
C VAL A 190 -1.79 -21.58 7.17
N GLU A 191 -0.63 -21.61 6.53
CA GLU A 191 0.08 -22.83 6.13
C GLU A 191 1.45 -22.85 6.79
N GLU A 192 1.80 -23.97 7.41
CA GLU A 192 3.08 -24.19 8.07
C GLU A 192 3.84 -25.30 7.37
N LYS A 193 5.16 -25.15 7.23
CA LYS A 193 6.05 -26.18 6.72
C LYS A 193 7.23 -26.38 7.66
N TYR A 194 7.62 -27.65 7.81
CA TYR A 194 8.73 -28.09 8.65
C TYR A 194 9.62 -29.00 7.81
N GLU A 195 10.91 -28.67 7.70
CA GLU A 195 11.88 -29.48 6.97
C GLU A 195 13.14 -29.68 7.83
N PRO A 196 13.78 -30.85 7.87
CA PRO A 196 13.36 -32.16 7.34
C PRO A 196 12.46 -32.97 8.30
N ASN A 197 12.24 -32.51 9.54
CA ASN A 197 11.54 -33.26 10.58
C ASN A 197 10.13 -32.72 10.84
N TYR A 198 9.16 -33.63 11.05
CA TYR A 198 7.77 -33.33 11.40
C TYR A 198 7.55 -32.92 12.87
N PHE A 199 8.62 -32.82 13.67
CA PHE A 199 8.49 -32.36 15.05
C PHE A 199 8.27 -30.85 15.03
N ALA A 200 7.03 -30.46 15.33
CA ALA A 200 6.54 -29.10 15.28
C ALA A 200 7.48 -28.14 16.03
N TYR A 201 7.79 -27.00 15.40
CA TYR A 201 8.64 -25.92 15.88
C TYR A 201 8.27 -25.47 17.31
N PHE A 202 7.01 -25.63 17.71
CA PHE A 202 6.46 -25.26 19.02
C PHE A 202 6.16 -26.46 19.95
N GLY A 203 6.66 -27.66 19.64
CA GLY A 203 6.34 -28.89 20.38
C GLY A 203 5.13 -29.65 19.82
N ALA A 204 5.00 -30.92 20.23
CA ALA A 204 4.14 -31.90 19.57
C ALA A 204 2.67 -31.45 19.44
N GLY A 205 2.20 -31.34 18.19
CA GLY A 205 0.81 -31.02 17.85
C GLY A 205 0.43 -29.55 17.91
N VAL A 206 1.32 -28.66 18.40
CA VAL A 206 1.08 -27.22 18.37
C VAL A 206 1.20 -26.72 16.93
N SER A 207 0.17 -26.02 16.46
CA SER A 207 0.11 -25.54 15.08
C SER A 207 -0.76 -24.29 14.97
N PHE A 208 -0.24 -23.32 14.22
CA PHE A 208 -0.99 -22.15 13.76
C PHE A 208 -1.74 -22.42 12.45
N GLY A 209 -1.37 -23.48 11.72
CA GLY A 209 -1.91 -23.83 10.42
C GLY A 209 -3.42 -24.08 10.41
N GLY A 210 -4.12 -23.61 9.37
CA GLY A 210 -5.55 -23.72 9.12
C GLY A 210 -6.24 -22.37 8.97
N VAL A 211 -7.58 -22.35 9.02
CA VAL A 211 -8.38 -21.12 8.88
C VAL A 211 -8.67 -20.52 10.27
N LEU A 212 -8.31 -19.26 10.47
CA LEU A 212 -8.61 -18.48 11.68
C LEU A 212 -9.56 -17.34 11.32
N LEU A 213 -10.58 -17.11 12.16
CA LEU A 213 -11.60 -16.10 11.93
C LEU A 213 -11.26 -14.81 12.67
N LYS A 214 -11.52 -13.67 12.04
CA LYS A 214 -11.32 -12.37 12.67
C LYS A 214 -12.30 -12.21 13.84
N GLN A 215 -11.78 -11.81 14.99
CA GLN A 215 -12.56 -11.47 16.16
C GLN A 215 -13.05 -10.02 16.04
N ASN A 216 -14.35 -9.80 16.20
CA ASN A 216 -14.89 -8.45 16.29
C ASN A 216 -14.44 -7.83 17.62
N LYS A 217 -14.02 -6.57 17.60
CA LYS A 217 -13.89 -5.79 18.83
C LYS A 217 -15.31 -5.46 19.29
N ASP A 218 -15.75 -6.05 20.40
CA ASP A 218 -16.95 -5.62 21.13
C ASP A 218 -16.79 -4.19 21.65
#